data_AF-W2KNW9-F1
#
_entry.id   AF-W2KNW9-F1
#
_cell.length_a   1.000
_cell.length_b   1.000
_cell.length_c   1.000
_cell.angle_alpha   90.00
_cell.angle_beta   90.00
_cell.angle_gamma   90.00
#
_symmetry.space_group_name_H-M   'P 1'
#
loop_
_entity.id
_entity.type
_entity.pdbx_description
1 polymer ?
#
loop_
_entity_poly.entity_id
_entity_poly.type
_entity_poly.pdbx_seq_one_letter_code
_entity_poly.pdbx_strand_id
1 'polypeptide(L)'
;MVYNHPVTTMCENSTETPYYCENEWDFGTGLSYTDFTYSAVTLSKNTIQDPNDSITVSVDVTNSGSMTGKETPYRSLNVPEMKQLKKFSKISLKVGETQTVQFTLTADDWSVYYPQIGHGLKMIAEDSEFWVAIKPETGCDVYNETASRSSLCSNFTLSTGEYPFGTIEIPW
;
A
#
# COMPACT_ATOMS: atom_id res chain seq x y z
N MET A 1 0.55 -8.91 -12.29
CA MET A 1 0.92 -7.64 -12.93
C MET A 1 1.04 -6.61 -11.83
N VAL A 2 2.23 -6.03 -11.63
CA VAL A 2 2.45 -4.95 -10.67
C VAL A 2 1.95 -3.67 -11.33
N TYR A 3 0.99 -2.99 -10.70
CA TYR A 3 0.59 -1.65 -11.14
C TYR A 3 1.52 -0.64 -10.46
N ASN A 4 2.41 -0.06 -11.26
CA ASN A 4 3.20 1.09 -10.88
C ASN A 4 2.42 2.32 -11.35
N HIS A 5 1.87 3.11 -10.42
CA HIS A 5 1.44 4.46 -10.78
C HIS A 5 2.69 5.19 -11.29
N PRO A 6 2.72 5.81 -12.48
CA PRO A 6 3.87 6.57 -12.97
C PRO A 6 3.90 7.97 -12.34
N VAL A 7 5.10 8.56 -12.18
CA VAL A 7 5.23 9.99 -11.94
C VAL A 7 5.05 10.56 -13.33
N THR A 8 4.14 11.51 -13.41
CA THR A 8 3.79 12.27 -14.58
C THR A 8 4.95 13.15 -15.03
N THR A 9 6.01 12.53 -15.56
CA THR A 9 7.28 13.16 -15.89
C THR A 9 7.22 14.17 -17.05
N MET A 10 6.02 14.52 -17.58
CA MET A 10 5.83 15.62 -18.53
C MET A 10 4.41 16.26 -18.49
N CYS A 11 3.90 16.69 -17.33
CA CYS A 11 2.80 17.68 -17.35
C CYS A 11 3.38 19.09 -17.36
N GLU A 12 3.47 19.67 -18.54
CA GLU A 12 3.76 21.09 -18.71
C GLU A 12 2.55 21.76 -19.35
N ASN A 13 2.00 22.76 -18.67
CA ASN A 13 2.11 24.10 -19.23
C ASN A 13 2.30 25.09 -18.07
N SER A 14 3.52 25.61 -18.01
CA SER A 14 4.00 26.57 -17.01
C SER A 14 3.21 27.88 -17.11
N THR A 15 3.40 28.81 -16.18
CA THR A 15 4.42 29.79 -16.56
C THR A 15 5.66 29.83 -15.66
N GLU A 16 5.66 29.25 -14.46
CA GLU A 16 6.85 29.35 -13.58
C GLU A 16 6.88 28.33 -12.40
N THR A 17 6.33 27.13 -12.60
CA THR A 17 6.20 25.96 -11.66
C THR A 17 4.98 26.00 -10.70
N PRO A 18 4.05 25.04 -10.86
CA PRO A 18 3.85 24.01 -9.83
C PRO A 18 3.46 22.64 -10.42
N TYR A 19 4.29 21.61 -10.20
CA TYR A 19 4.04 20.24 -10.67
C TYR A 19 3.00 19.53 -9.79
N TYR A 20 1.72 19.65 -10.14
CA TYR A 20 0.69 18.71 -9.70
C TYR A 20 -0.13 18.31 -10.93
N CYS A 21 0.06 17.08 -11.38
CA CYS A 21 -0.82 16.47 -12.39
C CYS A 21 -2.01 15.88 -11.64
N GLU A 22 -2.99 16.72 -11.34
CA GLU A 22 -4.24 16.23 -10.77
C GLU A 22 -4.96 15.42 -11.84
N ASN A 23 -4.94 14.11 -11.68
CA ASN A 23 -5.82 13.22 -12.41
C ASN A 23 -7.25 13.42 -11.88
N GLU A 24 -8.23 13.43 -12.80
CA GLU A 24 -9.63 13.66 -12.44
C GLU A 24 -10.18 12.54 -11.53
N TRP A 25 -9.69 11.30 -11.73
CA TRP A 25 -9.94 10.15 -10.86
C TRP A 25 -8.68 9.30 -10.74
N ASP A 26 -8.35 8.87 -9.52
CA ASP A 26 -7.21 7.99 -9.26
C ASP A 26 -7.49 6.57 -9.74
N PHE A 27 -6.41 5.83 -9.98
CA PHE A 27 -6.52 4.39 -10.15
C PHE A 27 -7.19 3.76 -8.93
N GLY A 28 -8.30 3.03 -9.15
CA GLY A 28 -9.08 2.40 -8.09
C GLY A 28 -10.19 3.27 -7.51
N THR A 29 -10.35 4.52 -7.93
CA THR A 29 -11.51 5.35 -7.57
C THR A 29 -12.79 4.70 -8.09
N GLY A 30 -13.80 4.60 -7.22
CA GLY A 30 -15.11 4.08 -7.57
C GLY A 30 -16.16 4.53 -6.55
N LEU A 31 -17.29 5.02 -7.06
CA LEU A 31 -18.43 5.37 -6.22
C LEU A 31 -19.31 4.14 -5.97
N SER A 32 -20.01 4.17 -4.85
CA SER A 32 -21.01 3.18 -4.48
C SER A 32 -22.34 3.90 -4.18
N TYR A 33 -23.45 3.20 -4.37
CA TYR A 33 -24.77 3.69 -3.95
C TYR A 33 -24.99 3.59 -2.44
N THR A 34 -24.04 2.99 -1.71
CA THR A 34 -24.00 2.92 -0.25
C THR A 34 -22.65 3.35 0.27
N ASP A 35 -22.60 3.84 1.50
CA ASP A 35 -21.38 4.28 2.16
C ASP A 35 -20.71 3.13 2.92
N PHE A 36 -19.38 3.10 2.88
CA PHE A 36 -18.57 2.14 3.64
C PHE A 36 -17.64 2.85 4.61
N THR A 37 -17.69 2.46 5.87
CA THR A 37 -16.76 2.92 6.92
C THR A 37 -15.73 1.84 7.21
N TYR A 38 -14.53 2.30 7.58
CA TYR A 38 -13.37 1.45 7.80
C TYR A 38 -12.82 1.69 9.20
N SER A 39 -12.44 0.62 9.89
CA SER A 39 -11.68 0.74 11.15
C SER A 39 -10.22 1.12 10.88
N ALA A 40 -9.47 1.41 11.95
CA ALA A 40 -8.04 1.63 11.84
C ALA A 40 -7.32 0.36 11.37
N VAL A 41 -6.31 0.52 10.51
CA VAL A 41 -5.50 -0.60 10.03
C VAL A 41 -4.70 -1.21 11.17
N THR A 42 -4.71 -2.53 11.25
CA THR A 42 -3.94 -3.30 12.22
C THR A 42 -2.96 -4.21 11.51
N LEU A 43 -1.76 -4.36 12.08
CA LEU A 43 -0.70 -5.24 11.59
C LEU A 43 -0.43 -6.31 12.65
N SER A 44 -0.18 -7.54 12.20
CA SER A 44 0.21 -8.63 13.11
C SER A 44 1.62 -8.47 13.68
N LYS A 45 2.49 -7.75 12.97
CA LYS A 45 3.88 -7.46 13.34
C LYS A 45 4.30 -6.13 12.69
N ASN A 46 5.22 -5.43 13.36
CA ASN A 46 5.74 -4.14 12.89
C ASN A 46 7.24 -4.20 12.52
N THR A 47 7.88 -5.36 12.69
CA THR A 47 9.29 -5.56 12.37
C THR A 47 9.47 -6.92 11.71
N ILE A 48 10.25 -6.95 10.63
CA ILE A 48 10.58 -8.13 9.83
C ILE A 48 12.09 -8.29 9.79
N GLN A 49 12.56 -9.49 10.11
CA GLN A 49 13.99 -9.81 10.16
C GLN A 49 14.34 -11.03 9.30
N ASP A 50 13.34 -11.88 8.99
CA ASP A 50 13.52 -13.10 8.21
C ASP A 50 12.78 -13.01 6.85
N PRO A 51 13.36 -13.49 5.73
CA PRO A 51 12.67 -13.57 4.43
C PRO A 51 11.35 -14.36 4.46
N ASN A 52 11.22 -15.34 5.37
CA ASN A 52 10.04 -16.19 5.48
C ASN A 52 8.97 -15.60 6.40
N ASP A 53 9.24 -14.47 7.05
CA ASP A 53 8.23 -13.77 7.84
C ASP A 53 7.11 -13.26 6.95
N SER A 54 5.93 -13.14 7.56
CA SER A 54 4.77 -12.54 6.93
C SER A 54 4.07 -11.57 7.88
N ILE A 55 3.39 -10.60 7.30
CA ILE A 55 2.56 -9.62 8.03
C ILE A 55 1.12 -9.77 7.57
N THR A 56 0.21 -9.97 8.51
CA THR A 56 -1.22 -9.88 8.26
C THR A 56 -1.68 -8.46 8.52
N VAL A 57 -2.24 -7.83 7.50
CA VAL A 57 -2.89 -6.52 7.55
C VAL A 57 -4.39 -6.75 7.65
N SER A 58 -5.03 -6.19 8.68
CA SER A 58 -6.48 -6.35 8.89
C SER A 58 -7.18 -5.00 9.00
N VAL A 59 -8.37 -4.92 8.41
CA VAL A 59 -9.27 -3.78 8.49
C VAL A 59 -10.72 -4.26 8.51
N ASP A 60 -11.55 -3.66 9.35
CA ASP A 60 -12.98 -3.93 9.35
C ASP A 60 -13.67 -2.98 8.40
N VAL A 61 -14.48 -3.53 7.49
CA VAL A 61 -15.28 -2.76 6.54
C VAL A 61 -16.74 -2.91 6.92
N THR A 62 -17.44 -1.81 7.13
CA THR A 62 -18.85 -1.78 7.50
C THR A 62 -19.65 -1.05 6.43
N ASN A 63 -20.73 -1.64 5.95
CA ASN A 63 -21.70 -0.94 5.10
C ASN A 63 -22.61 -0.06 5.98
N SER A 64 -22.32 1.24 6.03
CA SER A 64 -23.04 2.22 6.84
C SER A 64 -24.15 2.96 6.09
N GLY A 65 -24.33 2.70 4.79
CA GLY A 65 -25.38 3.34 4.01
C GLY A 65 -26.71 2.57 4.05
N SER A 66 -27.64 2.96 3.18
CA SER A 66 -29.04 2.49 3.22
C SER A 66 -29.33 1.27 2.33
N MET A 67 -28.35 0.78 1.58
CA MET A 67 -28.55 -0.34 0.66
C MET A 67 -27.35 -1.30 0.60
N THR A 68 -27.58 -2.50 0.06
CA THR A 68 -26.51 -3.49 -0.13
C THR A 68 -25.54 -2.99 -1.22
N GLY A 69 -24.24 -3.18 -1.00
CA GLY A 69 -23.21 -2.74 -1.95
C GLY A 69 -22.04 -3.71 -2.03
N LYS A 70 -21.15 -3.46 -2.99
CA LYS A 70 -19.86 -4.15 -3.13
C LYS A 70 -18.74 -3.14 -2.99
N GLU A 71 -17.72 -3.52 -2.26
CA GLU A 71 -16.58 -2.66 -1.93
C GLU A 71 -15.27 -3.38 -2.26
N THR A 72 -14.25 -2.61 -2.67
CA THR A 72 -12.94 -3.17 -3.03
C THR A 72 -11.85 -2.57 -2.14
N PRO A 73 -11.62 -3.12 -0.93
CA PRO A 73 -10.42 -2.81 -0.17
C PRO A 73 -9.17 -3.06 -0.99
N TYR A 74 -8.37 -2.01 -1.12
CA TYR A 74 -7.13 -1.93 -1.89
C TYR A 74 -5.96 -1.72 -0.95
N ARG A 75 -4.76 -2.23 -1.28
CA ARG A 75 -3.57 -2.08 -0.44
C ARG A 75 -2.30 -1.66 -1.18
N SER A 76 -1.59 -0.66 -0.63
CA SER A 76 -0.31 -0.12 -1.15
C SER A 76 0.93 -0.45 -0.30
N LEU A 77 2.12 -0.54 -0.92
CA LEU A 77 3.45 -0.51 -0.30
C LEU A 77 4.34 0.59 -0.93
N ASN A 78 5.24 1.23 -0.16
CA ASN A 78 6.38 2.07 -0.61
C ASN A 78 7.67 1.29 -0.27
N VAL A 79 8.73 1.13 -1.07
CA VAL A 79 9.50 1.94 -2.07
C VAL A 79 9.74 1.07 -3.33
N PRO A 80 9.75 1.56 -4.60
CA PRO A 80 10.38 2.79 -5.11
C PRO A 80 9.41 3.85 -5.66
N GLU A 81 9.76 5.11 -5.39
CA GLU A 81 9.17 6.42 -5.78
C GLU A 81 7.64 6.60 -5.63
N MET A 82 6.82 5.55 -5.68
CA MET A 82 5.37 5.62 -5.83
C MET A 82 4.63 4.46 -5.16
N LYS A 83 3.35 4.71 -4.83
CA LYS A 83 2.41 3.73 -4.29
C LYS A 83 2.18 2.58 -5.27
N GLN A 84 2.34 1.33 -4.84
CA GLN A 84 2.09 0.13 -5.66
C GLN A 84 0.95 -0.73 -5.12
N LEU A 85 0.01 -1.14 -5.98
CA LEU A 85 -1.02 -2.11 -5.62
C LEU A 85 -0.41 -3.49 -5.36
N LYS A 86 -0.62 -4.04 -4.17
CA LYS A 86 -0.13 -5.39 -3.83
C LYS A 86 -1.25 -6.41 -3.72
N LYS A 87 -2.33 -6.09 -3.01
CA LYS A 87 -3.48 -6.98 -2.82
C LYS A 87 -4.78 -6.18 -2.92
N PHE A 88 -5.83 -6.83 -3.42
CA PHE A 88 -7.20 -6.31 -3.37
C PHE A 88 -8.17 -7.47 -3.10
N SER A 89 -9.31 -7.16 -2.50
CA SER A 89 -10.41 -8.12 -2.33
C SER A 89 -11.72 -7.42 -2.65
N LYS A 90 -12.69 -8.15 -3.22
CA LYS A 90 -14.03 -7.62 -3.49
C LYS A 90 -15.03 -8.30 -2.58
N ILE A 91 -15.61 -7.53 -1.67
CA ILE A 91 -16.57 -8.02 -0.68
C ILE A 91 -17.97 -7.51 -0.98
N SER A 92 -18.99 -8.21 -0.48
CA SER A 92 -20.39 -7.83 -0.61
C SER A 92 -21.00 -7.79 0.78
N LEU A 93 -21.54 -6.64 1.17
CA LEU A 93 -22.04 -6.42 2.52
C LEU A 93 -23.49 -5.95 2.47
N LYS A 94 -24.34 -6.59 3.28
CA LYS A 94 -25.68 -6.09 3.59
C LYS A 94 -25.57 -4.81 4.43
N VAL A 95 -26.67 -4.07 4.51
CA VAL A 95 -26.77 -2.87 5.35
C VAL A 95 -26.46 -3.22 6.81
N GLY A 96 -25.52 -2.50 7.41
CA GLY A 96 -25.07 -2.72 8.79
C GLY A 96 -24.17 -3.93 8.98
N GLU A 97 -23.83 -4.67 7.91
CA GLU A 97 -22.90 -5.80 7.98
C GLU A 97 -21.46 -5.29 8.05
N THR A 98 -20.68 -5.86 8.96
CA THR A 98 -19.25 -5.65 9.10
C THR A 98 -18.51 -6.92 8.73
N GLN A 99 -17.47 -6.80 7.91
CA GLN A 99 -16.56 -7.89 7.60
C GLN A 99 -15.11 -7.46 7.82
N THR A 100 -14.37 -8.29 8.55
CA THR A 100 -12.91 -8.15 8.66
C THR A 100 -12.25 -8.66 7.39
N VAL A 101 -11.49 -7.79 6.73
CA VAL A 101 -10.71 -8.11 5.53
C VAL A 101 -9.25 -8.23 5.94
N GLN A 102 -8.64 -9.35 5.57
CA GLN A 102 -7.25 -9.65 5.90
C GLN A 102 -6.42 -9.86 4.63
N PHE A 103 -5.23 -9.26 4.62
CA PHE A 103 -4.24 -9.45 3.56
C PHE A 103 -2.92 -9.90 4.18
N THR A 104 -2.42 -11.05 3.74
CA THR A 104 -1.08 -11.51 4.11
C THR A 104 -0.06 -10.95 3.14
N LEU A 105 0.98 -10.37 3.72
CA LEU A 105 2.18 -9.92 3.06
C LEU A 105 3.33 -10.88 3.27
N THR A 106 4.10 -11.05 2.22
CA THR A 106 5.32 -11.85 2.21
C THR A 106 6.44 -11.06 1.55
N ALA A 107 7.64 -11.64 1.56
CA ALA A 107 8.79 -11.00 0.96
C ALA A 107 8.64 -10.72 -0.54
N ASP A 108 7.80 -11.46 -1.26
CA ASP A 108 7.43 -11.17 -2.65
C ASP A 108 6.72 -9.84 -2.84
N ASP A 109 6.01 -9.37 -1.82
CA ASP A 109 5.21 -8.15 -1.91
C ASP A 109 6.07 -6.89 -1.69
N TRP A 110 7.08 -6.93 -0.81
CA TRP A 110 7.92 -5.76 -0.50
C TRP A 110 9.28 -5.76 -1.21
N SER A 111 9.68 -6.86 -1.86
CA SER A 111 10.97 -6.95 -2.55
C SER A 111 10.96 -6.36 -3.95
N VAL A 112 12.16 -6.02 -4.41
CA VAL A 112 12.44 -5.53 -5.75
C VAL A 112 13.46 -6.44 -6.43
N TYR A 113 13.45 -6.46 -7.77
CA TYR A 113 14.46 -7.20 -8.54
C TYR A 113 15.75 -6.39 -8.68
N TYR A 114 16.88 -7.04 -8.46
CA TYR A 114 18.23 -6.51 -8.63
C TYR A 114 19.12 -7.47 -9.45
N PRO A 115 19.93 -6.99 -10.42
CA PRO A 115 19.97 -5.61 -10.92
C PRO A 115 18.66 -5.25 -11.65
N GLN A 116 18.26 -3.98 -11.68
CA GLN A 116 16.97 -3.61 -12.31
C GLN A 116 16.95 -3.85 -13.84
N ILE A 117 18.13 -3.97 -14.47
CA ILE A 117 18.30 -4.21 -15.91
C ILE A 117 19.40 -5.27 -16.10
N GLY A 118 19.16 -6.26 -16.97
CA GLY A 118 20.16 -7.27 -17.34
C GLY A 118 19.65 -8.71 -17.18
N HIS A 119 20.58 -9.64 -16.92
CA HIS A 119 20.30 -11.06 -16.70
C HIS A 119 20.65 -11.45 -15.25
N GLY A 120 20.01 -12.50 -14.72
CA GLY A 120 20.27 -12.99 -13.36
C GLY A 120 19.62 -12.15 -12.25
N LEU A 121 18.41 -11.64 -12.51
CA LEU A 121 17.62 -10.86 -11.56
C LEU A 121 17.41 -11.65 -10.27
N LYS A 122 17.79 -11.12 -9.12
CA LYS A 122 17.47 -11.66 -7.80
C LYS A 122 16.43 -10.78 -7.12
N MET A 123 15.58 -11.35 -6.28
CA MET A 123 14.70 -10.57 -5.42
C MET A 123 15.45 -10.19 -4.15
N ILE A 124 15.48 -8.88 -3.86
CA ILE A 124 16.08 -8.32 -2.66
C ILE A 124 15.10 -7.36 -1.98
N ALA A 125 15.18 -7.28 -0.66
CA ALA A 125 14.55 -6.21 0.13
C ALA A 125 15.61 -5.53 0.99
N GLU A 126 15.70 -4.21 0.88
CA GLU A 126 16.58 -3.40 1.71
C GLU A 126 15.93 -3.13 3.07
N ASP A 127 16.76 -3.04 4.11
CA ASP A 127 16.33 -2.58 5.42
C ASP A 127 15.78 -1.14 5.32
N SER A 128 14.46 -0.99 5.42
CA SER A 128 13.78 0.30 5.43
C SER A 128 12.41 0.25 6.10
N GLU A 129 11.80 1.42 6.26
CA GLU A 129 10.40 1.53 6.66
C GLU A 129 9.48 1.39 5.45
N PHE A 130 8.45 0.57 5.58
CA PHE A 130 7.42 0.34 4.57
C PHE A 130 6.08 0.80 5.10
N TRP A 131 5.36 1.56 4.27
CA TRP A 131 4.03 2.06 4.59
C TRP A 131 2.95 1.24 3.90
N VAL A 132 1.93 0.88 4.66
CA VAL A 132 0.72 0.22 4.22
C VAL A 132 -0.42 1.22 4.23
N ALA A 133 -1.07 1.40 3.08
CA ALA A 133 -2.27 2.22 2.94
C ALA A 133 -3.44 1.37 2.47
N ILE A 134 -4.64 1.59 3.04
CA ILE A 134 -5.90 1.05 2.52
C ILE A 134 -6.65 2.14 1.77
N LYS A 135 -7.17 1.82 0.57
CA LYS A 135 -7.79 2.73 -0.42
C LYS A 135 -6.81 3.60 -1.23
N PRO A 136 -7.15 3.98 -2.48
CA PRO A 136 -6.28 4.80 -3.32
C PRO A 136 -6.11 6.24 -2.80
N GLU A 137 -7.19 6.86 -2.32
CA GLU A 137 -7.19 8.25 -1.83
C GLU A 137 -6.47 8.43 -0.48
N THR A 138 -6.09 7.34 0.18
CA THR A 138 -5.44 7.39 1.50
C THR A 138 -4.02 7.94 1.38
N GLY A 139 -3.82 9.16 1.88
CA GLY A 139 -2.52 9.77 2.10
C GLY A 139 -1.95 9.40 3.48
N CYS A 140 -0.74 8.84 3.49
CA CYS A 140 -0.04 8.50 4.73
C CYS A 140 0.97 9.56 5.19
N ASP A 141 1.11 10.65 4.42
CA ASP A 141 2.06 11.76 4.66
C ASP A 141 3.42 11.28 5.21
N VAL A 142 4.15 10.54 4.36
CA VAL A 142 5.41 9.88 4.74
C VAL A 142 6.56 10.90 4.92
N TYR A 143 6.35 12.16 4.54
CA TYR A 143 7.37 13.20 4.59
C TYR A 143 7.25 14.12 5.80
N ASN A 144 6.06 14.27 6.38
CA ASN A 144 5.84 15.12 7.54
C ASN A 144 5.54 14.30 8.79
N GLU A 145 6.54 14.18 9.67
CA GLU A 145 6.44 13.43 10.92
C GLU A 145 5.38 13.97 11.90
N THR A 146 4.94 15.23 11.73
CA THR A 146 3.99 15.92 12.61
C THR A 146 2.55 15.91 12.09
N ALA A 147 2.31 15.43 10.86
CA ALA A 147 0.98 15.39 10.28
C ALA A 147 0.09 14.33 10.94
N SER A 148 -1.19 14.68 11.12
CA SER A 148 -2.21 13.71 11.53
C SER A 148 -2.40 12.68 10.42
N ARG A 149 -1.94 11.45 10.65
CA ARG A 149 -2.03 10.38 9.65
C ARG A 149 -3.43 9.79 9.59
N SER A 150 -3.85 9.36 8.41
CA SER A 150 -5.09 8.60 8.23
C SER A 150 -5.03 7.31 9.07
N SER A 151 -6.15 6.96 9.72
CA SER A 151 -6.30 5.66 10.40
C SER A 151 -6.20 4.47 9.45
N LEU A 152 -6.28 4.72 8.14
CA LEU A 152 -6.10 3.73 7.07
C LEU A 152 -4.63 3.51 6.68
N CYS A 153 -3.70 4.10 7.43
CA CYS A 153 -2.27 3.92 7.26
C CYS A 153 -1.67 3.18 8.46
N SER A 154 -0.71 2.30 8.18
CA SER A 154 0.15 1.69 9.19
C SER A 154 1.51 1.38 8.57
N ASN A 155 2.56 1.24 9.37
CA ASN A 155 3.91 1.00 8.89
C ASN A 155 4.52 -0.26 9.52
N PHE A 156 5.52 -0.83 8.84
CA PHE A 156 6.39 -1.84 9.40
C PHE A 156 7.81 -1.60 8.92
N THR A 157 8.79 -2.12 9.66
CA THR A 157 10.21 -1.96 9.37
C THR A 157 10.83 -3.29 8.99
N LEU A 158 11.63 -3.29 7.94
CA LEU A 158 12.57 -4.35 7.61
C LEU A 158 13.90 -4.04 8.29
N SER A 159 14.36 -4.95 9.15
CA SER A 159 15.60 -4.79 9.92
C SER A 159 16.27 -6.15 10.09
N THR A 160 17.17 -6.46 9.18
CA THR A 160 18.01 -7.66 9.20
C THR A 160 19.17 -7.54 10.18
N GLY A 161 19.56 -6.31 10.53
CA GLY A 161 20.64 -6.04 11.47
C GLY A 161 22.04 -6.06 10.84
N GLU A 162 22.15 -6.17 9.51
CA GLU A 162 23.39 -5.93 8.78
C GLU A 162 23.57 -4.41 8.53
N TYR A 163 24.76 -3.85 8.77
CA TYR A 163 25.02 -2.40 8.71
C TYR A 163 25.94 -2.05 7.52
N PRO A 164 25.80 -0.89 6.85
CA PRO A 164 24.90 0.25 7.12
C PRO A 164 23.47 0.09 6.62
N PHE A 165 23.24 -0.86 5.71
CA PHE A 165 21.92 -1.23 5.19
C PHE A 165 22.00 -2.72 4.86
N GLY A 166 21.30 -3.55 5.63
CA GLY A 166 21.23 -4.97 5.39
C GLY A 166 20.26 -5.31 4.27
N THR A 167 20.45 -6.47 3.65
CA THR A 167 19.58 -6.93 2.57
C THR A 167 19.08 -8.34 2.83
N ILE A 168 17.78 -8.54 2.66
CA ILE A 168 17.19 -9.87 2.60
C ILE A 168 17.31 -10.39 1.16
N GLU A 169 18.19 -11.36 0.92
CA GLU A 169 18.15 -12.15 -0.32
C GLU A 169 17.06 -13.23 -0.22
N ILE A 170 16.11 -13.24 -1.16
CA ILE A 170 15.06 -14.26 -1.21
C ILE A 170 15.53 -15.45 -2.07
N PRO A 171 15.49 -16.69 -1.54
CA PRO A 171 15.80 -17.90 -2.32
C PRO A 171 14.79 -18.15 -3.45
N TRP A 172 15.23 -18.86 -4.49
CA TRP A 172 14.40 -19.28 -5.62
C TRP A 172 13.42 -20.41 -5.27
#